data_AF-A0A3A5VZR6-F1
#
_entry.id   AF-A0A3A5VZR6-F1
#
_cell.length_a   1.000
_cell.length_b   1.000
_cell.length_c   1.000
_cell.angle_alpha   90.00
_cell.angle_beta   90.00
_cell.angle_gamma   90.00
#
_symmetry.space_group_name_H-M   'P 1'
#
loop_
_entity.id
_entity.type
_entity.pdbx_description
1 polymer ?
#
loop_
_entity_poly.entity_id
_entity_poly.type
_entity_poly.pdbx_seq_one_letter_code
_entity_poly.pdbx_strand_id
1 'polypeptide(L)'
;MSEILYQVKIADATGHTVAQMTKPEIVAKVAASQGTWVFVNDRLVSTEELRGMAFEATDEFKLMPGLVGGNEPKFLVEVADESGHSEVMMSQAELAEKATQNNGSWVFVDNTMVAASDIAAMDFSAVQNIRMVPPLVGGAE
;
A
#
# COMPACT_ATOMS: atom_id res chain seq x y z
N MET A 1 13.70 -22.22 -31.11
CA MET A 1 14.62 -21.41 -30.28
C MET A 1 14.43 -21.91 -28.87
N SER A 2 15.50 -22.30 -28.17
CA SER A 2 15.39 -22.79 -26.80
C SER A 2 15.02 -21.62 -25.89
N GLU A 3 13.90 -21.75 -25.19
CA GLU A 3 13.45 -20.75 -24.23
C GLU A 3 14.26 -20.92 -22.95
N ILE A 4 15.02 -19.90 -22.56
CA ILE A 4 15.86 -19.93 -21.36
C ILE A 4 14.95 -19.64 -20.16
N LEU A 5 14.84 -20.62 -19.26
CA LEU A 5 14.10 -20.51 -18.02
C LEU A 5 15.05 -20.11 -16.90
N TYR A 6 14.68 -19.07 -16.15
CA TYR A 6 15.43 -18.59 -15.00
C TYR A 6 14.68 -18.98 -13.73
N GLN A 7 15.44 -19.30 -12.68
CA GLN A 7 14.88 -19.60 -11.38
C GLN A 7 14.64 -18.30 -10.59
N VAL A 8 13.40 -18.09 -10.18
CA VAL A 8 12.96 -16.85 -9.57
C VAL A 8 12.33 -17.14 -8.22
N LYS A 9 12.93 -16.60 -7.16
CA LYS A 9 12.42 -16.67 -5.80
C LYS A 9 11.44 -15.53 -5.58
N ILE A 10 10.17 -15.84 -5.41
CA ILE A 10 9.11 -14.86 -5.16
C ILE A 10 8.79 -14.92 -3.67
N ALA A 11 9.01 -13.83 -2.94
CA ALA A 11 8.56 -13.75 -1.56
C ALA A 11 7.03 -13.72 -1.52
N ASP A 12 6.47 -14.46 -0.57
CA ASP A 12 5.03 -14.63 -0.34
C ASP A 12 4.80 -14.75 1.17
N ALA A 13 3.53 -14.69 1.63
CA ALA A 13 3.15 -14.89 3.03
C ALA A 13 3.72 -16.18 3.66
N THR A 14 4.02 -17.19 2.84
CA THR A 14 4.61 -18.47 3.27
C THR A 14 6.14 -18.44 3.41
N GLY A 15 6.80 -17.32 3.13
CA GLY A 15 8.26 -17.17 3.12
C GLY A 15 8.78 -16.91 1.72
N HIS A 16 8.96 -17.96 0.90
CA HIS A 16 9.34 -17.81 -0.50
C HIS A 16 8.81 -18.99 -1.35
N THR A 17 8.29 -18.68 -2.53
CA THR A 17 7.97 -19.64 -3.58
C THR A 17 9.02 -19.55 -4.69
N VAL A 18 9.48 -20.68 -5.22
CA VAL A 18 10.39 -20.70 -6.37
C VAL A 18 9.58 -20.97 -7.64
N ALA A 19 9.73 -20.11 -8.64
CA ALA A 19 9.09 -20.26 -9.93
C ALA A 19 10.13 -20.21 -11.06
N GLN A 20 9.92 -20.98 -12.11
CA GLN A 20 10.73 -20.89 -13.33
C GLN A 20 9.97 -20.03 -14.34
N MET A 21 10.65 -19.04 -14.90
CA MET A 21 10.03 -18.09 -15.82
C MET A 21 11.05 -17.49 -16.78
N THR A 22 10.55 -17.01 -17.90
CA THR A 22 11.36 -16.37 -18.94
C THR A 22 11.65 -14.90 -18.59
N LYS A 23 12.67 -14.31 -19.21
CA LYS A 23 12.96 -12.87 -19.07
C LYS A 23 11.72 -11.97 -19.26
N PRO A 24 10.92 -12.09 -20.33
CA PRO A 24 9.73 -11.26 -20.50
C PRO A 24 8.69 -11.48 -19.39
N GLU A 25 8.53 -12.70 -18.89
CA GLU A 25 7.63 -12.98 -17.76
C GLU A 25 8.10 -12.34 -16.46
N ILE A 26 9.40 -12.37 -16.17
CA ILE A 26 9.99 -11.70 -14.99
C ILE A 26 9.71 -10.21 -15.04
N VAL A 27 10.00 -9.57 -16.18
CA VAL A 27 9.76 -8.14 -16.40
C VAL A 27 8.27 -7.83 -16.26
N ALA A 28 7.39 -8.64 -16.85
CA ALA A 28 5.95 -8.46 -16.75
C ALA A 28 5.46 -8.58 -15.31
N LYS A 29 5.99 -9.53 -14.53
CA LYS A 29 5.60 -9.75 -13.14
C LYS A 29 6.01 -8.61 -12.23
N VAL A 30 7.22 -8.07 -12.41
CA VAL A 30 7.70 -6.87 -11.71
C VAL A 30 6.87 -5.65 -12.09
N ALA A 31 6.55 -5.48 -13.38
CA ALA A 31 5.75 -4.35 -13.85
C ALA A 31 4.27 -4.41 -13.42
N ALA A 32 3.70 -5.60 -13.27
CA ALA A 32 2.31 -5.80 -12.88
C ALA A 32 2.04 -5.47 -11.40
N SER A 33 3.06 -5.56 -10.55
CA SER A 33 2.91 -5.43 -9.10
C SER A 33 3.60 -4.14 -8.61
N GLN A 34 2.82 -3.07 -8.41
CA GLN A 34 3.35 -1.79 -7.92
C GLN A 34 4.16 -1.99 -6.63
N GLY A 35 5.35 -1.38 -6.58
CA GLY A 35 6.24 -1.47 -5.43
C GLY A 35 7.11 -2.73 -5.36
N THR A 36 6.99 -3.68 -6.30
CA THR A 36 7.82 -4.90 -6.32
C THR A 36 9.28 -4.58 -6.53
N TRP A 37 10.12 -5.08 -5.62
CA TRP A 37 11.57 -5.02 -5.74
C TRP A 37 12.09 -6.28 -6.41
N VAL A 38 12.94 -6.10 -7.41
CA VAL A 38 13.62 -7.20 -8.08
C VAL A 38 15.10 -7.16 -7.73
N PHE A 39 15.62 -8.29 -7.29
CA PHE A 39 17.02 -8.50 -7.03
C PHE A 39 17.58 -9.46 -8.08
N VAL A 40 18.77 -9.14 -8.60
CA VAL A 40 19.54 -10.01 -9.49
C VAL A 40 20.92 -10.19 -8.84
N ASN A 41 21.28 -11.43 -8.50
CA ASN A 41 22.50 -11.74 -7.74
C ASN A 41 22.64 -10.90 -6.45
N ASP A 42 21.55 -10.80 -5.68
CA ASP A 42 21.47 -10.02 -4.44
C ASP A 42 21.57 -8.49 -4.59
N ARG A 43 21.68 -7.97 -5.82
CA ARG A 43 21.64 -6.54 -6.11
C ARG A 43 20.23 -6.12 -6.47
N LEU A 44 19.73 -5.05 -5.84
CA LEU A 44 18.46 -4.41 -6.22
C LEU A 44 18.60 -3.77 -7.60
N VAL A 45 17.64 -4.05 -8.48
CA VAL A 45 17.61 -3.56 -9.86
C VAL A 45 16.26 -2.91 -10.14
N SER A 46 16.24 -1.82 -10.90
CA SER A 46 15.00 -1.18 -11.34
C SER A 46 14.39 -1.91 -12.54
N THR A 47 13.08 -1.79 -12.75
CA THR A 47 12.37 -2.42 -13.88
C THR A 47 12.94 -2.04 -15.25
N GLU A 48 13.41 -0.80 -15.41
CA GLU A 48 14.06 -0.32 -16.63
C GLU A 48 15.45 -0.95 -16.85
N GLU A 49 16.27 -1.05 -15.79
CA GLU A 49 17.56 -1.73 -15.83
C GLU A 49 17.39 -3.24 -16.10
N LEU A 50 16.38 -3.87 -15.49
CA LEU A 50 16.00 -5.26 -15.72
C LEU A 50 15.68 -5.56 -17.18
N ARG A 51 15.01 -4.64 -17.88
CA ARG A 51 14.71 -4.77 -19.31
C ARG A 51 15.97 -4.75 -20.16
N GLY A 52 16.89 -3.83 -19.84
CA GLY A 52 18.12 -3.59 -20.60
C GLY A 52 19.26 -4.58 -20.33
N MET A 53 19.33 -5.21 -19.15
CA MET A 53 20.47 -6.07 -18.82
C MET A 53 20.41 -7.42 -19.56
N ALA A 54 21.57 -8.01 -19.82
CA ALA A 54 21.68 -9.40 -20.26
C ALA A 54 21.53 -10.35 -19.07
N PHE A 55 20.78 -11.43 -19.24
CA PHE A 55 20.65 -12.47 -18.22
C PHE A 55 21.55 -13.65 -18.57
N GLU A 56 22.20 -14.21 -17.57
CA GLU A 56 22.96 -15.43 -17.60
C GLU A 56 22.16 -16.57 -16.96
N ALA A 57 22.39 -17.81 -17.40
CA ALA A 57 21.67 -18.97 -16.84
C ALA A 57 21.98 -19.23 -15.35
N THR A 58 23.06 -18.65 -14.84
CA THR A 58 23.49 -18.73 -13.44
C THR A 58 22.92 -17.62 -12.57
N ASP A 59 22.22 -16.64 -13.14
CA ASP A 59 21.68 -15.52 -12.39
C ASP A 59 20.60 -15.97 -11.41
N GLU A 60 20.70 -15.50 -10.17
CA GLU A 60 19.66 -15.68 -9.17
C GLU A 60 18.73 -14.45 -9.15
N PHE A 61 17.44 -14.68 -9.39
CA PHE A 61 16.42 -13.65 -9.32
C PHE A 61 15.61 -13.78 -8.04
N LYS A 62 15.41 -12.67 -7.32
CA LYS A 62 14.48 -12.58 -6.19
C LYS A 62 13.48 -11.47 -6.46
N LEU A 63 12.20 -11.81 -6.50
CA LEU A 63 11.09 -10.86 -6.55
C LEU A 63 10.56 -10.75 -5.14
N MET A 64 10.75 -9.58 -4.55
CA MET A 64 10.10 -9.22 -3.31
C MET A 64 8.89 -8.39 -3.71
N PRO A 65 7.63 -8.87 -3.52
CA PRO A 65 6.51 -7.95 -3.59
C PRO A 65 6.85 -6.79 -2.66
N GLY A 66 6.52 -5.57 -3.09
CA GLY A 66 6.82 -4.38 -2.31
C GLY A 66 6.44 -4.65 -0.88
N LEU A 67 7.36 -4.40 0.06
CA LEU A 67 7.14 -4.67 1.46
C LEU A 67 5.81 -3.98 1.81
N VAL A 68 4.73 -4.75 1.94
CA VAL A 68 3.48 -4.29 2.59
C VAL A 68 3.74 -4.05 4.09
N GLY A 69 5.01 -4.10 4.53
CA GLY A 69 5.53 -3.49 5.75
C GLY A 69 5.79 -1.98 5.65
N GLY A 70 5.31 -1.33 4.59
CA GLY A 70 4.83 0.04 4.67
C GLY A 70 3.32 0.05 4.84
N ASN A 71 2.77 -0.69 5.81
CA ASN A 71 1.40 -0.39 6.24
C ASN A 71 1.50 1.04 6.75
N GLU A 72 1.07 2.02 5.94
CA GLU A 72 0.83 3.37 6.40
C GLU A 72 0.24 3.25 7.81
N PRO A 73 0.80 3.93 8.82
CA PRO A 73 0.37 3.73 10.19
C PRO A 73 -1.16 3.79 10.23
N LYS A 74 -1.75 2.69 10.68
CA LYS A 74 -3.20 2.58 10.79
C LYS A 74 -3.58 3.14 12.14
N PHE A 75 -4.48 4.08 12.12
CA PHE A 75 -4.99 4.70 13.31
C PHE A 75 -6.40 4.19 13.56
N LEU A 76 -6.75 4.07 14.84
CA LEU A 76 -8.11 3.81 15.25
C LEU A 76 -8.90 5.10 15.06
N VAL A 77 -9.89 5.05 14.19
CA VAL A 77 -10.77 6.17 13.88
C VAL A 77 -12.16 5.82 14.37
N GLU A 78 -12.68 6.64 15.28
CA GLU A 78 -14.07 6.58 15.72
C GLU A 78 -14.95 7.22 14.65
N VAL A 79 -15.75 6.44 13.94
CA VAL A 79 -16.73 6.92 12.96
C VAL A 79 -18.09 7.00 13.63
N ALA A 80 -18.69 8.19 13.70
CA ALA A 80 -20.06 8.33 14.22
C ALA A 80 -21.06 7.68 13.25
N ASP A 81 -21.96 6.88 13.81
CA ASP A 81 -22.94 6.06 13.09
C ASP A 81 -24.25 5.98 13.90
N GLU A 82 -25.32 5.38 13.36
CA GLU A 82 -26.63 5.23 14.01
C GLU A 82 -26.57 4.53 15.37
N SER A 83 -25.57 3.68 15.60
CA SER A 83 -25.32 3.04 16.90
C SER A 83 -24.59 3.95 17.92
N GLY A 84 -24.25 5.19 17.55
CA GLY A 84 -23.50 6.16 18.37
C GLY A 84 -22.08 6.39 17.82
N HIS A 85 -21.27 5.35 17.72
CA HIS A 85 -19.97 5.35 17.02
C HIS A 85 -19.48 3.93 16.77
N SER A 86 -18.67 3.75 15.74
CA SER A 86 -17.96 2.52 15.39
C SER A 86 -16.46 2.80 15.28
N GLU A 87 -15.62 1.85 15.69
CA GLU A 87 -14.16 1.99 15.61
C GLU A 87 -13.63 1.28 14.37
N VAL A 88 -12.89 1.98 13.52
CA VAL A 88 -12.33 1.44 12.27
C VAL A 88 -10.84 1.77 12.19
N MET A 89 -10.02 0.77 11.85
CA MET A 89 -8.61 0.95 11.56
C MET A 89 -8.43 1.39 10.11
N MET A 90 -7.90 2.59 9.88
CA MET A 90 -7.64 3.11 8.53
C MET A 90 -6.33 3.90 8.48
N SER A 91 -5.73 4.03 7.29
CA SER A 91 -4.54 4.88 7.12
C SER A 91 -4.91 6.37 7.05
N GLN A 92 -3.91 7.24 7.22
CA GLN A 92 -4.07 8.69 7.06
C GLN A 92 -4.61 9.07 5.66
N ALA A 93 -4.15 8.39 4.61
CA ALA A 93 -4.64 8.57 3.25
C ALA A 93 -6.10 8.14 3.11
N GLU A 94 -6.48 6.99 3.66
CA GLU A 94 -7.88 6.53 3.68
C GLU A 94 -8.80 7.49 4.44
N LEU A 95 -8.33 8.04 5.57
CA LEU A 95 -9.06 9.04 6.35
C LEU A 95 -9.31 10.32 5.54
N ALA A 96 -8.27 10.84 4.88
CA ALA A 96 -8.37 12.04 4.03
C ALA A 96 -9.30 11.81 2.84
N GLU A 97 -9.21 10.64 2.22
CA GLU A 97 -10.08 10.25 1.11
C GLU A 97 -11.54 10.16 1.56
N LYS A 98 -11.82 9.47 2.66
CA LYS A 98 -13.18 9.36 3.23
C LYS A 98 -13.76 10.73 3.60
N ALA A 99 -12.96 11.60 4.20
CA ALA A 99 -13.37 12.96 4.56
C ALA A 99 -13.72 13.80 3.32
N THR A 100 -13.01 13.58 2.21
CA THR A 100 -13.24 14.27 0.93
C THR A 100 -14.43 13.69 0.17
N GLN A 101 -14.59 12.36 0.13
CA GLN A 101 -15.65 11.66 -0.61
C GLN A 101 -17.04 11.89 0.01
N ASN A 102 -17.16 11.94 1.34
CA ASN A 102 -18.43 12.13 2.04
C ASN A 102 -18.82 13.61 2.24
N ASN A 103 -18.60 14.47 1.24
CA ASN A 103 -19.18 15.82 1.11
C ASN A 103 -19.42 16.58 2.44
N GLY A 104 -18.39 16.70 3.28
CA GLY A 104 -18.49 17.43 4.55
C GLY A 104 -18.54 16.57 5.82
N SER A 105 -17.91 15.39 5.81
CA SER A 105 -17.58 14.72 7.08
C SER A 105 -16.57 15.56 7.86
N TRP A 106 -16.87 15.83 9.13
CA TRP A 106 -15.95 16.52 10.02
C TRP A 106 -14.95 15.53 10.61
N VAL A 107 -13.66 15.80 10.43
CA VAL A 107 -12.60 15.03 11.07
C VAL A 107 -12.07 15.82 12.25
N PHE A 108 -11.98 15.15 13.39
CA PHE A 108 -11.40 15.64 14.61
C PHE A 108 -10.15 14.83 14.92
N VAL A 109 -9.03 15.52 15.11
CA VAL A 109 -7.76 14.93 15.54
C VAL A 109 -7.41 15.57 16.89
N ASP A 110 -7.27 14.76 17.94
CA ASP A 110 -7.07 15.21 19.32
C ASP A 110 -8.05 16.33 19.72
N ASN A 111 -9.34 16.10 19.43
CA ASN A 111 -10.44 17.03 19.73
C ASN A 111 -10.38 18.38 18.98
N THR A 112 -9.53 18.49 17.93
CA THR A 112 -9.45 19.66 17.06
C THR A 112 -9.99 19.31 15.68
N MET A 113 -10.90 20.12 15.14
CA MET A 113 -11.43 19.91 13.79
C MET A 113 -10.35 20.24 12.75
N VAL A 114 -10.11 19.31 11.82
CA VAL A 114 -9.11 19.43 10.75
C VAL A 114 -9.81 19.28 9.40
N ALA A 115 -9.40 20.11 8.43
CA ALA A 115 -9.92 20.02 7.07
C ALA A 115 -9.36 18.80 6.34
N ALA A 116 -10.17 18.15 5.51
CA ALA A 116 -9.75 16.95 4.76
C ALA A 116 -8.44 17.15 3.96
N SER A 117 -8.25 18.33 3.38
CA SER A 117 -7.04 18.69 2.63
C SER A 117 -5.79 18.87 3.48
N ASP A 118 -5.96 19.16 4.78
CA ASP A 118 -4.86 19.38 5.73
C ASP A 118 -4.41 18.06 6.38
N ILE A 119 -5.31 17.07 6.46
CA ILE A 119 -5.04 15.74 7.02
C ILE A 119 -3.79 15.11 6.40
N ALA A 120 -3.60 15.21 5.08
CA ALA A 120 -2.45 14.61 4.39
C ALA A 120 -1.10 15.29 4.71
N ALA A 121 -1.12 16.55 5.16
CA ALA A 121 0.08 17.32 5.53
C ALA A 121 0.35 17.31 7.04
N MET A 122 -0.59 16.81 7.84
CA MET A 122 -0.52 16.80 9.29
C MET A 122 0.38 15.67 9.82
N ASP A 123 1.09 15.92 10.91
CA ASP A 123 1.89 14.89 11.58
C ASP A 123 0.99 14.03 12.49
N PHE A 124 0.92 12.74 12.18
CA PHE A 124 0.13 11.78 12.96
C PHE A 124 0.97 11.02 14.00
N SER A 125 2.26 11.35 14.17
CA SER A 125 3.18 10.61 15.04
C SER A 125 2.82 10.73 16.52
N ALA A 126 2.15 11.82 16.91
CA ALA A 126 1.72 12.11 18.28
C ALA A 126 0.19 12.05 18.49
N VAL A 127 -0.56 11.67 17.46
CA VAL A 127 -2.03 11.65 17.51
C VAL A 127 -2.52 10.49 18.36
N GLN A 128 -3.42 10.78 19.30
CA GLN A 128 -3.99 9.77 20.21
C GLN A 128 -5.43 9.45 19.89
N ASN A 129 -6.21 10.44 19.45
CA ASN A 129 -7.64 10.26 19.19
C ASN A 129 -8.03 10.84 17.83
N ILE A 130 -8.68 10.03 17.01
CA ILE A 130 -9.23 10.46 15.74
C ILE A 130 -10.71 10.12 15.71
N ARG A 131 -11.54 11.11 15.38
CA ARG A 131 -12.97 10.94 15.24
C ARG A 131 -13.43 11.53 13.92
N MET A 132 -14.15 10.73 13.15
CA MET A 132 -14.83 11.16 11.94
C MET A 132 -16.34 11.22 12.22
N VAL A 133 -16.95 12.35 11.92
CA VAL A 133 -18.39 12.54 12.04
C VAL A 133 -18.91 12.77 10.62
N PRO A 134 -19.71 11.84 10.06
CA PRO A 134 -20.35 12.09 8.77
C PRO A 134 -21.21 13.36 8.86
N PRO A 135 -21.50 14.02 7.72
CA PRO A 135 -22.38 15.17 7.74
C PRO A 135 -23.69 14.78 8.43
N LEU A 136 -24.16 15.64 9.34
CA LEU A 136 -25.46 15.47 9.98
C LEU A 136 -26.53 15.41 8.89
N VAL A 137 -26.95 14.20 8.54
CA VAL A 137 -28.24 14.02 7.87
C VAL A 137 -29.27 14.36 8.95
N GLY A 138 -29.74 15.61 8.95
CA GLY A 138 -30.92 15.97 9.73
C GLY A 138 -31.98 14.93 9.42
N GLY A 139 -32.51 14.31 10.47
CA GLY A 139 -33.41 13.16 10.34
C GLY A 139 -34.41 13.39 9.22
N ALA A 140 -34.45 12.45 8.28
CA ALA A 140 -35.58 12.35 7.38
C ALA A 140 -36.79 11.95 8.24
N GLU A 141 -37.59 12.93 8.62
CA GLU A 141 -39.02 12.73 8.88
C GLU A 141 -39.77 12.59 7.53
#